data_AF-A0A015KBT0-F1
#
_entry.id   AF-A0A015KBT0-F1
#
_cell.length_a   1.000
_cell.length_b   1.000
_cell.length_c   1.000
_cell.angle_alpha   90.00
_cell.angle_beta   90.00
_cell.angle_gamma   90.00
#
_symmetry.space_group_name_H-M   'P 1'
#
loop_
_entity.id
_entity.type
_entity.pdbx_description
1 polymer ?
#
loop_
_entity_poly.entity_id
_entity_poly.type
_entity_poly.pdbx_seq_one_letter_code
_entity_poly.pdbx_strand_id
1 'polypeptide(L)'
;MASKIDFGIRGAIQVRRGSTKKCLNKFIKRILCRTNQTIVPLGPEGKKITLDNFHPILIITIWDAWSFLWTYAFQPTMKMKLNEQIDYLMESLKRLAESLIIIQPKEQLRPSTVNVTYSVETSRQEGIVVKYMMGASIRCKRSMNKKLAESRMKQMETLQWAKNVKDVLTEEQWENCKHALGNCSESVPWETMRGNPQSLQGRAVLYTRSLAIPRGDHQVLSVIQPCIKCNYVMEMMNRHQVATIHSY
;
A
#
# COMPACT_ATOMS: atom_id res chain seq x y z
N MET A 1 -8.98 3.65 -24.01
CA MET A 1 -10.30 4.09 -23.51
C MET A 1 -10.09 4.72 -22.13
N ALA A 2 -10.65 5.89 -21.85
CA ALA A 2 -10.52 6.53 -20.55
C ALA A 2 -11.57 5.96 -19.59
N SER A 3 -11.15 5.23 -18.56
CA SER A 3 -12.05 4.77 -17.50
C SER A 3 -12.50 5.97 -16.64
N LYS A 4 -13.81 6.16 -16.54
CA LYS A 4 -14.43 7.17 -15.67
C LYS A 4 -14.57 6.56 -14.29
N ILE A 5 -13.79 7.03 -13.32
CA ILE A 5 -13.96 6.69 -11.90
C ILE A 5 -14.91 7.73 -11.30
N ASP A 6 -16.10 7.30 -10.88
CA ASP A 6 -17.05 8.13 -10.14
C ASP A 6 -16.75 8.04 -8.64
N PHE A 7 -16.32 9.15 -8.06
CA PHE A 7 -15.97 9.24 -6.65
C PHE A 7 -17.16 9.63 -5.75
N GLY A 8 -18.37 9.78 -6.29
CA GLY A 8 -19.55 10.17 -5.50
C GLY A 8 -19.48 11.62 -5.00
N ILE A 9 -18.72 12.47 -5.69
CA ILE A 9 -18.67 13.92 -5.48
C ILE A 9 -19.12 14.52 -6.80
N ARG A 10 -20.21 15.29 -6.81
CA ARG A 10 -20.70 16.01 -8.01
C ARG A 10 -19.52 16.63 -8.76
N GLY A 11 -19.23 16.08 -9.95
CA GLY A 11 -18.11 16.47 -10.82
C GLY A 11 -17.14 15.32 -11.06
N ALA A 12 -17.38 14.55 -12.11
CA ALA A 12 -16.44 13.56 -12.65
C ALA A 12 -15.12 14.27 -13.03
N ILE A 13 -14.02 13.91 -12.37
CA ILE A 13 -12.69 14.42 -12.70
C ILE A 13 -12.07 13.46 -13.72
N GLN A 14 -12.01 13.91 -14.97
CA GLN A 14 -11.31 13.23 -16.05
C GLN A 14 -9.80 13.50 -15.92
N VAL A 15 -9.01 12.50 -15.54
CA VAL A 15 -7.57 12.67 -15.33
C VAL A 15 -6.83 12.51 -16.67
N ARG A 16 -6.55 13.63 -17.35
CA ARG A 16 -5.53 13.71 -18.43
C ARG A 16 -4.17 14.03 -17.82
N ARG A 17 -3.06 13.56 -18.40
CA ARG A 17 -1.67 13.67 -17.87
C ARG A 17 -1.19 15.08 -17.45
N GLY A 18 -1.80 16.17 -17.94
CA GLY A 18 -1.53 17.54 -17.47
C GLY A 18 -2.41 18.02 -16.30
N SER A 19 -3.52 17.33 -16.02
CA SER A 19 -4.46 17.63 -14.93
C SER A 19 -4.04 17.07 -13.57
N THR A 20 -3.05 16.18 -13.55
CA THR A 20 -2.58 15.47 -12.34
C THR A 20 -2.03 16.43 -11.30
N LYS A 21 -1.25 17.45 -11.70
CA LYS A 21 -0.71 18.46 -10.78
C LYS A 21 -1.80 19.34 -10.16
N LYS A 22 -2.82 19.72 -10.94
CA LYS A 22 -3.94 20.55 -10.47
C LYS A 22 -4.90 19.74 -9.59
N CYS A 23 -5.12 18.46 -9.91
CA CYS A 23 -5.92 17.54 -9.11
C CYS A 23 -5.21 17.15 -7.82
N LEU A 24 -3.91 16.85 -7.88
CA LEU A 24 -3.05 16.60 -6.73
C LEU A 24 -3.03 17.83 -5.81
N ASN A 25 -2.81 19.04 -6.33
CA ASN A 25 -2.86 20.26 -5.51
C ASN A 25 -4.25 20.51 -4.90
N LYS A 26 -5.33 20.21 -5.63
CA LYS A 26 -6.71 20.34 -5.09
C LYS A 26 -7.02 19.28 -4.04
N PHE A 27 -6.50 18.06 -4.20
CA PHE A 27 -6.62 16.95 -3.27
C PHE A 27 -5.80 17.22 -2.00
N ILE A 28 -4.52 17.57 -2.15
CA ILE A 28 -3.61 18.05 -1.10
C ILE A 28 -4.27 19.18 -0.32
N LYS A 29 -4.74 20.24 -0.98
CA LYS A 29 -5.36 21.38 -0.32
C LYS A 29 -6.62 20.98 0.45
N ARG A 30 -7.47 20.10 -0.10
CA ARG A 30 -8.69 19.64 0.58
C ARG A 30 -8.43 18.69 1.74
N ILE A 31 -7.44 17.83 1.61
CA ILE A 31 -7.05 16.89 2.66
C ILE A 31 -6.34 17.64 3.77
N LEU A 32 -5.25 18.37 3.47
CA LEU A 32 -4.48 19.12 4.45
C LEU A 32 -5.32 20.17 5.19
N CYS A 33 -6.25 20.87 4.51
CA CYS A 33 -7.12 21.83 5.19
C CYS A 33 -8.19 21.20 6.09
N ARG A 34 -8.55 19.92 5.89
CA ARG A 34 -9.55 19.22 6.73
C ARG A 34 -8.91 18.37 7.82
N THR A 35 -7.68 17.93 7.64
CA THR A 35 -6.99 17.02 8.57
C THR A 35 -6.20 17.75 9.64
N ASN A 36 -6.77 18.79 10.26
CA ASN A 36 -6.34 19.30 11.57
C ASN A 36 -6.55 18.20 12.64
N GLN A 37 -5.73 17.13 12.58
CA GLN A 37 -5.65 15.96 13.47
C GLN A 37 -6.52 14.73 13.14
N THR A 38 -7.37 14.75 12.12
CA THR A 38 -8.20 13.59 11.73
C THR A 38 -7.54 12.77 10.63
N ILE A 39 -6.80 11.74 11.01
CA ILE A 39 -6.02 10.87 10.09
C ILE A 39 -6.91 9.78 9.44
N VAL A 40 -8.19 9.73 9.81
CA VAL A 40 -9.20 8.77 9.33
C VAL A 40 -10.33 9.51 8.62
N PRO A 41 -10.13 9.96 7.37
CA PRO A 41 -11.14 10.75 6.67
C PRO A 41 -12.41 9.96 6.32
N LEU A 42 -12.40 8.62 6.43
CA LEU A 42 -13.45 7.73 5.93
C LEU A 42 -14.06 6.79 7.01
N GLY A 43 -13.75 7.03 8.29
CA GLY A 43 -14.15 6.13 9.38
C GLY A 43 -13.41 4.78 9.36
N PRO A 44 -13.72 3.87 10.31
CA PRO A 44 -13.05 2.57 10.40
C PRO A 44 -13.36 1.65 9.22
N GLU A 45 -14.54 1.77 8.61
CA GLU A 45 -14.94 0.95 7.46
C GLU A 45 -14.17 1.33 6.18
N GLY A 46 -13.71 2.58 6.07
CA GLY A 46 -13.00 3.06 4.90
C GLY A 46 -13.85 3.06 3.63
N LYS A 47 -13.18 3.06 2.47
CA LYS A 47 -13.82 3.01 1.15
C LYS A 47 -13.05 2.05 0.25
N LYS A 48 -13.76 1.15 -0.43
CA LYS A 48 -13.20 0.31 -1.50
C LYS A 48 -13.21 1.08 -2.81
N ILE A 49 -12.09 1.05 -3.52
CA ILE A 49 -11.93 1.61 -4.87
C ILE A 49 -11.62 0.47 -5.81
N THR A 50 -12.44 0.33 -6.85
CA THR A 50 -12.23 -0.68 -7.89
C THR A 50 -11.51 -0.04 -9.06
N LEU A 51 -10.47 -0.71 -9.56
CA LEU A 51 -9.66 -0.25 -10.68
C LEU A 51 -9.41 -1.40 -11.63
N ASP A 52 -9.29 -1.08 -12.90
CA ASP A 52 -8.96 -2.06 -13.92
C ASP A 52 -7.61 -2.70 -13.56
N ASN A 53 -7.55 -4.03 -13.64
CA ASN A 53 -6.39 -4.88 -13.35
C ASN A 53 -6.01 -5.04 -11.87
N PHE A 54 -6.73 -4.47 -10.90
CA PHE A 54 -6.43 -4.66 -9.48
C PHE A 54 -7.62 -5.23 -8.71
N HIS A 55 -7.34 -5.98 -7.64
CA HIS A 55 -8.39 -6.26 -6.65
C HIS A 55 -8.83 -4.96 -5.97
N PRO A 56 -10.09 -4.85 -5.50
CA PRO A 56 -10.59 -3.63 -4.87
C PRO A 56 -9.69 -3.15 -3.74
N ILE A 57 -9.26 -1.89 -3.84
CA ILE A 57 -8.31 -1.26 -2.93
C ILE A 57 -9.06 -0.66 -1.76
N LEU A 58 -8.71 -1.07 -0.55
CA LEU A 58 -9.32 -0.56 0.68
C LEU A 58 -8.54 0.66 1.20
N ILE A 59 -9.17 1.84 1.16
CA ILE A 59 -8.64 3.08 1.72
C ILE A 59 -9.32 3.35 3.06
N ILE A 60 -8.57 3.25 4.16
CA ILE A 60 -9.07 3.54 5.53
C ILE A 60 -8.45 4.81 6.08
N THR A 61 -7.16 5.02 5.80
CA THR A 61 -6.38 6.14 6.29
C THR A 61 -6.03 7.11 5.15
N ILE A 62 -5.67 8.33 5.52
CA ILE A 62 -5.05 9.27 4.57
C ILE A 62 -3.76 8.70 3.95
N TRP A 63 -3.05 7.81 4.66
CA TRP A 63 -1.81 7.20 4.17
C TRP A 63 -2.08 6.21 3.04
N ASP A 64 -3.17 5.43 3.14
CA ASP A 64 -3.65 4.60 2.04
C ASP A 64 -3.93 5.45 0.80
N ALA A 65 -4.63 6.56 0.99
CA ALA A 65 -4.96 7.47 -0.09
C ALA A 65 -3.72 8.13 -0.71
N TRP A 66 -2.72 8.46 0.11
CA TRP A 66 -1.48 9.07 -0.36
C TRP A 66 -0.62 8.08 -1.15
N SER A 67 -0.39 6.88 -0.61
CA SER A 67 0.35 5.81 -1.31
C SER A 67 -0.34 5.37 -2.58
N PHE A 68 -1.68 5.28 -2.55
CA PHE A 68 -2.50 5.03 -3.72
C PHE A 68 -2.29 6.13 -4.79
N LEU A 69 -2.43 7.40 -4.42
CA LEU A 69 -2.23 8.51 -5.36
C LEU A 69 -0.81 8.53 -5.93
N TRP A 70 0.19 8.19 -5.12
CA TRP A 70 1.58 8.09 -5.56
C TRP A 70 1.77 7.00 -6.62
N THR A 71 1.14 5.85 -6.43
CA THR A 71 1.11 4.73 -7.40
C THR A 71 0.55 5.18 -8.76
N TYR A 72 -0.42 6.10 -8.79
CA TYR A 72 -0.98 6.58 -10.06
C TYR A 72 -0.25 7.76 -10.65
N ALA A 73 0.32 8.63 -9.81
CA ALA A 73 0.97 9.85 -10.27
C ALA A 73 2.40 9.59 -10.80
N PHE A 74 3.09 8.59 -10.26
CA PHE A 74 4.51 8.33 -10.51
C PHE A 74 4.71 6.94 -11.13
N GLN A 75 4.12 6.73 -12.30
CA GLN A 75 4.23 5.48 -13.05
C GLN A 75 5.51 5.45 -13.91
N PRO A 76 6.24 4.32 -13.94
CA PRO A 76 7.32 4.13 -14.89
C PRO A 76 6.79 4.22 -16.32
N THR A 77 7.61 4.73 -17.23
CA THR A 77 7.20 4.85 -18.63
C THR A 77 7.41 3.53 -19.36
N MET A 78 6.54 3.19 -20.31
CA MET A 78 6.70 1.98 -21.15
C MET A 78 7.97 1.99 -22.03
N LYS A 79 8.67 3.12 -22.11
CA LYS A 79 9.95 3.22 -22.83
C LYS A 79 11.14 2.69 -22.02
N MET A 80 10.98 2.54 -20.70
CA MET A 80 12.02 2.07 -19.80
C MET A 80 12.16 0.55 -19.89
N LYS A 81 13.41 0.07 -19.87
CA LYS A 81 13.72 -1.35 -19.70
C LYS A 81 13.30 -1.81 -18.30
N LEU A 82 13.12 -3.12 -18.10
CA LEU A 82 12.68 -3.69 -16.82
C LEU A 82 13.51 -3.18 -15.62
N ASN A 83 14.85 -3.23 -15.70
CA ASN A 83 15.71 -2.77 -14.60
C ASN A 83 15.55 -1.27 -14.33
N GLU A 84 15.40 -0.46 -15.38
CA GLU A 84 15.15 0.98 -15.24
C GLU A 84 13.78 1.25 -14.58
N GLN A 85 12.76 0.44 -14.88
CA GLN A 85 11.47 0.52 -14.20
C GLN A 85 11.62 0.15 -12.72
N ILE A 86 12.36 -0.92 -12.39
CA ILE A 86 12.59 -1.34 -11.00
C ILE A 86 13.35 -0.24 -10.23
N ASP A 87 14.44 0.29 -10.79
CA ASP A 87 15.22 1.37 -10.18
C ASP A 87 14.37 2.62 -9.95
N TYR A 88 13.53 2.97 -10.93
CA TYR A 88 12.56 4.04 -10.80
C TYR A 88 11.57 3.80 -9.65
N LEU A 89 11.06 2.58 -9.49
CA LEU A 89 10.16 2.24 -8.38
C LEU A 89 10.86 2.33 -7.02
N MET A 90 12.12 1.90 -6.93
CA MET A 90 12.92 2.01 -5.69
C MET A 90 13.14 3.46 -5.29
N GLU A 91 13.46 4.32 -6.27
CA GLU A 91 13.60 5.76 -6.06
C GLU A 91 12.25 6.42 -5.71
N SER A 92 11.18 6.01 -6.39
CA SER A 92 9.82 6.49 -6.12
C SER A 92 9.37 6.13 -4.70
N LEU A 93 9.74 4.95 -4.17
CA LEU A 93 9.47 4.54 -2.80
C LEU A 93 10.18 5.45 -1.77
N LYS A 94 11.44 5.82 -2.01
CA LYS A 94 12.18 6.78 -1.15
C LYS A 94 11.47 8.13 -1.13
N ARG A 95 11.10 8.64 -2.31
CA ARG A 95 10.39 9.93 -2.44
C ARG A 95 8.99 9.90 -1.80
N LEU A 96 8.30 8.76 -1.83
CA LEU A 96 7.06 8.59 -1.07
C LEU A 96 7.32 8.75 0.43
N ALA A 97 8.37 8.12 0.96
CA ALA A 97 8.74 8.24 2.37
C ALA A 97 9.06 9.70 2.75
N GLU A 98 9.90 10.39 1.95
CA GLU A 98 10.22 11.81 2.12
C GLU A 98 8.97 12.70 2.06
N SER A 99 8.07 12.42 1.12
CA SER A 99 6.80 13.13 1.01
C SER A 99 5.94 12.97 2.26
N LEU A 100 5.86 11.76 2.83
CA LEU A 100 5.15 11.52 4.09
C LEU A 100 5.78 12.26 5.28
N ILE A 101 7.11 12.42 5.28
CA ILE A 101 7.84 13.22 6.30
C ILE A 101 7.44 14.69 6.20
N ILE A 102 7.40 15.24 4.98
CA ILE A 102 7.06 16.66 4.73
C ILE A 102 5.60 16.96 5.10
N ILE A 103 4.66 16.11 4.68
CA ILE A 103 3.22 16.39 4.92
C ILE A 103 2.81 16.14 6.38
N GLN A 104 3.56 15.32 7.12
CA GLN A 104 3.31 15.04 8.53
C GLN A 104 4.61 15.20 9.34
N PRO A 105 4.94 16.43 9.75
CA PRO A 105 6.15 16.71 10.52
C PRO A 105 6.10 16.09 11.92
N LYS A 106 4.89 15.85 12.47
CA LYS A 106 4.73 15.18 13.77
C LYS A 106 4.98 13.68 13.64
N GLU A 107 6.17 13.25 14.01
CA GLU A 107 6.62 11.85 13.90
C GLU A 107 5.64 10.83 14.50
N GLN A 108 5.01 11.16 15.63
CA GLN A 108 4.05 10.30 16.31
C GLN A 108 2.80 10.01 15.49
N LEU A 109 2.48 10.86 14.50
CA LEU A 109 1.32 10.72 13.61
C LEU A 109 1.66 10.16 12.23
N ARG A 110 2.95 10.11 11.87
CA ARG A 110 3.44 9.62 10.59
C ARG A 110 3.41 8.08 10.52
N PRO A 111 3.16 7.45 9.36
CA PRO A 111 3.43 6.03 9.15
C PRO A 111 4.83 5.65 9.62
N SER A 112 5.00 4.43 10.12
CA SER A 112 6.33 3.92 10.49
C SER A 112 7.10 3.39 9.30
N THR A 113 6.38 2.98 8.25
CA THR A 113 6.93 2.26 7.11
C THR A 113 6.14 2.59 5.85
N VAL A 114 6.83 2.51 4.72
CA VAL A 114 6.23 2.48 3.38
C VAL A 114 6.69 1.22 2.66
N ASN A 115 5.88 0.78 1.71
CA ASN A 115 6.15 -0.41 0.91
C ASN A 115 5.90 -0.12 -0.56
N VAL A 116 6.69 -0.76 -1.43
CA VAL A 116 6.31 -1.03 -2.81
C VAL A 116 6.21 -2.54 -2.99
N THR A 117 5.14 -3.00 -3.60
CA THR A 117 5.05 -4.36 -4.14
C THR A 117 4.86 -4.25 -5.64
N TYR A 118 5.58 -5.07 -6.42
CA TYR A 118 5.45 -5.12 -7.87
C TYR A 118 5.43 -6.55 -8.41
N SER A 119 4.86 -6.72 -9.60
CA SER A 119 4.92 -7.92 -10.42
C SER A 119 5.44 -7.56 -11.81
N VAL A 120 6.11 -8.52 -12.44
CA VAL A 120 6.61 -8.37 -13.82
C VAL A 120 5.62 -9.08 -14.73
N GLU A 121 4.98 -8.33 -15.61
CA GLU A 121 4.00 -8.86 -16.57
C GLU A 121 4.55 -8.73 -17.99
N THR A 122 4.37 -9.78 -18.80
CA THR A 122 4.72 -9.76 -20.22
C THR A 122 3.47 -9.42 -21.03
N SER A 123 3.42 -8.20 -21.57
CA SER A 123 2.36 -7.77 -22.48
C SER A 123 2.74 -8.14 -23.92
N ARG A 124 1.83 -8.82 -24.63
CA ARG A 124 2.01 -9.17 -26.06
C ARG A 124 2.12 -7.93 -26.95
N GLN A 125 1.57 -6.79 -26.52
CA GLN A 125 1.55 -5.54 -27.31
C GLN A 125 2.53 -4.48 -26.78
N GLU A 126 2.87 -4.52 -25.49
CA GLU A 126 3.59 -3.43 -24.81
C GLU A 126 4.97 -3.85 -24.27
N GLY A 127 5.39 -5.11 -24.45
CA GLY A 127 6.65 -5.62 -23.92
C GLY A 127 6.56 -5.93 -22.42
N ILE A 128 7.68 -5.81 -21.70
CA ILE A 128 7.72 -6.05 -20.25
C ILE A 128 7.20 -4.83 -19.50
N VAL A 129 6.13 -5.00 -18.73
CA VAL A 129 5.50 -3.95 -17.93
C VAL A 129 5.56 -4.34 -16.46
N VAL A 130 5.96 -3.41 -15.60
CA VAL A 130 5.91 -3.60 -14.16
C VAL A 130 4.59 -3.06 -13.62
N LYS A 131 3.74 -3.96 -13.12
CA LYS A 131 2.55 -3.60 -12.34
C LYS A 131 2.96 -3.47 -10.88
N TYR A 132 2.50 -2.43 -10.19
CA TYR A 132 2.91 -2.20 -8.81
C TYR A 132 1.85 -1.47 -8.00
N MET A 133 2.00 -1.55 -6.68
CA MET A 133 1.20 -0.83 -5.70
C MET A 133 2.09 -0.40 -4.54
N MET A 134 1.94 0.85 -4.12
CA MET A 134 2.58 1.36 -2.92
C MET A 134 1.62 1.32 -1.73
N GLY A 135 2.18 1.13 -0.55
CA GLY A 135 1.43 1.08 0.71
C GLY A 135 2.16 1.82 1.82
N ALA A 136 1.42 2.10 2.89
CA ALA A 136 1.93 2.72 4.10
C ALA A 136 1.31 2.05 5.32
N SER A 137 2.08 1.98 6.40
CA SER A 137 1.57 1.44 7.67
C SER A 137 0.52 2.37 8.28
N ILE A 138 -0.42 1.77 9.02
CA ILE A 138 -1.44 2.52 9.73
C ILE A 138 -0.78 3.28 10.88
N ARG A 139 -0.92 4.61 10.84
CA ARG A 139 -0.67 5.47 11.99
C ARG A 139 -1.78 6.50 12.15
N CYS A 140 -2.37 6.55 13.32
CA CYS A 140 -3.31 7.57 13.76
C CYS A 140 -3.28 7.63 15.30
N LYS A 141 -4.29 8.27 15.92
CA LYS A 141 -4.43 8.28 17.38
C LYS A 141 -4.41 6.83 17.92
N ARG A 142 -3.69 6.59 19.03
CA ARG A 142 -3.43 5.23 19.57
C ARG A 142 -4.71 4.40 19.75
N SER A 143 -5.80 5.03 20.20
CA SER A 143 -7.12 4.41 20.38
C SER A 143 -7.76 3.91 19.07
N MET A 144 -7.37 4.48 17.93
CA MET A 144 -7.92 4.13 16.61
C MET A 144 -7.03 3.16 15.84
N ASN A 145 -5.70 3.16 16.04
CA ASN A 145 -4.77 2.30 15.30
C ASN A 145 -5.19 0.82 15.27
N LYS A 146 -5.54 0.28 16.43
CA LYS A 146 -5.98 -1.12 16.56
C LYS A 146 -7.29 -1.36 15.80
N LYS A 147 -8.27 -0.46 15.96
CA LYS A 147 -9.57 -0.56 15.26
C LYS A 147 -9.43 -0.54 13.74
N LEU A 148 -8.55 0.32 13.21
CA LEU A 148 -8.33 0.40 11.76
C LEU A 148 -7.59 -0.84 11.22
N ALA A 149 -6.61 -1.35 11.97
CA ALA A 149 -5.92 -2.58 11.60
C ALA A 149 -6.86 -3.79 11.62
N GLU A 150 -7.71 -3.89 12.65
CA GLU A 150 -8.76 -4.90 12.73
C GLU A 150 -9.79 -4.76 11.59
N SER A 151 -10.13 -3.53 11.20
CA SER A 151 -10.99 -3.30 10.04
C SER A 151 -10.35 -3.78 8.74
N ARG A 152 -9.07 -3.44 8.48
CA ARG A 152 -8.34 -4.03 7.34
C ARG A 152 -8.36 -5.55 7.40
N MET A 153 -8.07 -6.13 8.55
CA MET A 153 -8.09 -7.59 8.72
C MET A 153 -9.45 -8.18 8.36
N LYS A 154 -10.56 -7.60 8.82
CA LYS A 154 -11.92 -8.08 8.51
C LYS A 154 -12.28 -7.99 7.03
N GLN A 155 -11.74 -6.99 6.32
CA GLN A 155 -12.16 -6.67 4.95
C GLN A 155 -11.22 -7.19 3.86
N MET A 156 -9.99 -7.56 4.21
CA MET A 156 -8.96 -8.08 3.29
C MET A 156 -8.83 -9.59 3.42
N GLU A 157 -8.99 -10.30 2.31
CA GLU A 157 -8.98 -11.76 2.30
C GLU A 157 -7.61 -12.34 2.67
N THR A 158 -6.54 -11.70 2.19
CA THR A 158 -5.14 -12.08 2.51
C THR A 158 -4.86 -12.08 4.01
N LEU A 159 -5.45 -11.13 4.73
CA LEU A 159 -5.33 -11.03 6.18
C LEU A 159 -6.26 -12.00 6.92
N GLN A 160 -7.43 -12.30 6.35
CA GLN A 160 -8.34 -13.31 6.90
C GLN A 160 -7.74 -14.71 6.92
N TRP A 161 -6.96 -15.08 5.89
CA TRP A 161 -6.25 -16.36 5.89
C TRP A 161 -5.21 -16.47 7.01
N ALA A 162 -4.70 -15.35 7.51
CA ALA A 162 -3.73 -15.27 8.58
C ALA A 162 -4.36 -14.90 9.94
N LYS A 163 -5.69 -15.00 10.10
CA LYS A 163 -6.39 -14.54 11.32
C LYS A 163 -5.95 -15.27 12.59
N ASN A 164 -5.50 -16.52 12.45
CA ASN A 164 -5.01 -17.39 13.52
C ASN A 164 -3.51 -17.16 13.83
N VAL A 165 -2.90 -16.08 13.34
CA VAL A 165 -1.47 -15.78 13.58
C VAL A 165 -1.09 -15.82 15.08
N LYS A 166 -2.03 -15.50 15.97
CA LYS A 166 -1.79 -15.55 17.42
C LYS A 166 -1.55 -16.96 17.94
N ASP A 167 -2.14 -17.97 17.30
CA ASP A 167 -2.07 -19.36 17.74
C ASP A 167 -0.79 -20.04 17.24
N VAL A 168 -0.06 -19.39 16.33
CA VAL A 168 1.13 -19.92 15.65
C VAL A 168 2.42 -19.27 16.16
N LEU A 169 2.38 -18.01 16.59
CA LEU A 169 3.56 -17.30 17.06
C LEU A 169 3.89 -17.64 18.52
N THR A 170 5.18 -17.74 18.82
CA THR A 170 5.66 -17.86 20.20
C THR A 170 5.42 -16.57 20.99
N GLU A 171 5.45 -16.65 22.32
CA GLU A 171 5.33 -15.47 23.18
C GLU A 171 6.42 -14.43 22.85
N GLU A 172 7.67 -14.86 22.69
CA GLU A 172 8.79 -13.99 22.31
C GLU A 172 8.55 -13.27 20.96
N GLN A 173 8.09 -14.00 19.94
CA GLN A 173 7.76 -13.42 18.64
C GLN A 173 6.62 -12.40 18.74
N TRP A 174 5.64 -12.68 19.61
CA TRP A 174 4.53 -11.79 19.87
C TRP A 174 4.97 -10.51 20.58
N GLU A 175 5.86 -10.62 21.57
CA GLU A 175 6.42 -9.47 22.27
C GLU A 175 7.26 -8.57 21.34
N ASN A 176 7.99 -9.17 20.39
CA ASN A 176 8.79 -8.43 19.42
C ASN A 176 7.95 -7.76 18.32
N CYS A 177 6.70 -8.20 18.09
CA CYS A 177 5.81 -7.66 17.06
C CYS A 177 4.47 -7.17 17.66
N LYS A 178 4.50 -6.02 18.34
CA LYS A 178 3.34 -5.51 19.12
C LYS A 178 2.22 -4.89 18.28
N HIS A 179 2.45 -4.57 17.01
CA HIS A 179 1.39 -3.97 16.17
C HIS A 179 0.34 -5.01 15.77
N ALA A 180 -0.90 -4.58 15.54
CA ALA A 180 -1.97 -5.46 15.08
C ALA A 180 -1.71 -5.98 13.66
N LEU A 181 -2.28 -7.15 13.33
CA LEU A 181 -2.35 -7.66 11.96
C LEU A 181 -3.12 -6.64 11.09
N GLY A 182 -2.65 -6.41 9.87
CA GLY A 182 -3.19 -5.37 8.97
C GLY A 182 -2.60 -3.97 9.18
N ASN A 183 -1.77 -3.74 10.21
CA ASN A 183 -1.12 -2.44 10.37
C ASN A 183 -0.05 -2.18 9.30
N CYS A 184 0.64 -3.23 8.85
CA CYS A 184 1.81 -3.16 7.99
C CYS A 184 1.55 -2.44 6.65
N SER A 185 2.61 -1.88 6.08
CA SER A 185 2.59 -1.18 4.79
C SER A 185 2.30 -2.10 3.61
N GLU A 186 2.60 -3.38 3.78
CA GLU A 186 2.48 -4.48 2.83
C GLU A 186 1.02 -4.92 2.61
N SER A 187 0.16 -4.72 3.62
CA SER A 187 -1.20 -5.29 3.63
C SER A 187 -2.06 -4.83 2.45
N VAL A 188 -2.05 -3.52 2.14
CA VAL A 188 -2.83 -2.98 1.00
C VAL A 188 -2.25 -3.48 -0.33
N PRO A 189 -0.94 -3.33 -0.63
CA PRO A 189 -0.34 -3.85 -1.85
C PRO A 189 -0.62 -5.34 -2.08
N TRP A 190 -0.47 -6.19 -1.06
CA TRP A 190 -0.66 -7.63 -1.21
C TRP A 190 -2.10 -8.03 -1.46
N GLU A 191 -3.06 -7.44 -0.75
CA GLU A 191 -4.49 -7.67 -1.04
C GLU A 191 -4.83 -7.26 -2.47
N THR A 192 -4.28 -6.14 -2.92
CA THR A 192 -4.59 -5.51 -4.19
C THR A 192 -3.98 -6.26 -5.38
N MET A 193 -2.81 -6.86 -5.19
CA MET A 193 -2.00 -7.45 -6.25
C MET A 193 -1.96 -8.98 -6.26
N ARG A 194 -2.65 -9.65 -5.32
CA ARG A 194 -2.78 -11.11 -5.35
C ARG A 194 -3.38 -11.59 -6.67
N GLY A 195 -3.07 -12.83 -7.04
CA GLY A 195 -3.77 -13.52 -8.12
C GLY A 195 -5.20 -13.89 -7.73
N ASN A 196 -6.00 -14.22 -8.73
CA ASN A 196 -7.34 -14.77 -8.50
C ASN A 196 -7.22 -16.31 -8.40
N PRO A 197 -7.57 -16.92 -7.25
CA PRO A 197 -7.49 -18.39 -7.10
C PRO A 197 -8.41 -19.15 -8.07
N GLN A 198 -9.41 -18.48 -8.65
CA GLN A 198 -10.35 -19.05 -9.62
C GLN A 198 -9.94 -18.83 -11.07
N SER A 199 -8.91 -18.03 -11.35
CA SER A 199 -8.49 -17.78 -12.74
C SER A 199 -7.42 -18.77 -13.19
N LEU A 200 -7.50 -19.19 -14.46
CA LEU A 200 -6.47 -19.98 -15.14
C LEU A 200 -5.12 -19.23 -15.25
N GLN A 201 -5.10 -17.92 -14.98
CA GLN A 201 -3.90 -17.08 -15.00
C GLN A 201 -2.94 -17.34 -13.84
N GLY A 202 -3.35 -18.16 -12.86
CA GLY A 202 -2.43 -18.73 -11.89
C GLY A 202 -1.93 -17.74 -10.83
N ARG A 203 -1.09 -18.30 -9.96
CA ARG A 203 -0.46 -17.66 -8.82
C ARG A 203 0.37 -16.43 -9.24
N ALA A 204 0.16 -15.29 -8.59
CA ALA A 204 0.96 -14.09 -8.85
C ALA A 204 2.40 -14.24 -8.33
N VAL A 205 3.41 -13.73 -9.04
CA VAL A 205 4.78 -13.60 -8.52
C VAL A 205 5.02 -12.14 -8.18
N LEU A 206 5.19 -11.86 -6.89
CA LEU A 206 5.30 -10.53 -6.33
C LEU A 206 6.68 -10.32 -5.71
N TYR A 207 7.20 -9.12 -5.89
CA TYR A 207 8.44 -8.63 -5.30
C TYR A 207 8.08 -7.46 -4.39
N THR A 208 8.58 -7.44 -3.16
CA THR A 208 8.20 -6.44 -2.18
C THR A 208 9.43 -5.85 -1.48
N ARG A 209 9.38 -4.54 -1.22
CA ARG A 209 10.42 -3.82 -0.48
C ARG A 209 9.80 -2.78 0.43
N SER A 210 10.23 -2.80 1.69
CA SER A 210 9.75 -1.87 2.72
C SER A 210 10.88 -0.97 3.21
N LEU A 211 10.55 0.31 3.43
CA LEU A 211 11.44 1.27 4.09
C LEU A 211 10.86 1.67 5.44
N ALA A 212 11.69 1.70 6.48
CA ALA A 212 11.37 2.36 7.73
C ALA A 212 11.52 3.87 7.56
N ILE A 213 10.51 4.62 8.02
CA ILE A 213 10.57 6.08 8.04
C ILE A 213 11.31 6.52 9.32
N PRO A 214 12.34 7.39 9.21
CA PRO A 214 13.04 8.03 10.31
C PRO A 214 12.15 8.51 11.46
N ARG A 215 12.59 8.22 12.69
CA ARG A 215 11.97 8.63 13.96
C ARG A 215 13.06 8.83 15.02
N GLY A 216 12.91 9.86 15.85
CA GLY A 216 13.89 10.19 16.88
C GLY A 216 15.28 10.45 16.28
N ASP A 217 16.31 9.89 16.90
CA ASP A 217 17.70 10.11 16.48
C ASP A 217 18.09 9.38 15.19
N HIS A 218 17.26 8.45 14.71
CA HIS A 218 17.48 7.80 13.42
C HIS A 218 17.11 8.75 12.28
N GLN A 219 18.10 9.25 11.57
CA GLN A 219 17.91 10.23 10.49
C GLN A 219 17.81 9.62 9.08
N VAL A 220 18.05 8.31 8.91
CA VAL A 220 18.22 7.68 7.59
C VAL A 220 17.12 6.66 7.32
N LEU A 221 16.57 6.69 6.08
CA LEU A 221 15.68 5.64 5.58
C LEU A 221 16.43 4.31 5.52
N SER A 222 15.89 3.28 6.16
CA SER A 222 16.48 1.94 6.15
C SER A 222 15.54 0.94 5.51
N VAL A 223 16.12 -0.01 4.78
CA VAL A 223 15.39 -1.16 4.25
C VAL A 223 15.08 -2.09 5.41
N ILE A 224 13.84 -2.57 5.48
CA ILE A 224 13.41 -3.50 6.52
C ILE A 224 12.78 -4.73 5.89
N GLN A 225 13.01 -5.87 6.52
CA GLN A 225 12.36 -7.12 6.14
C GLN A 225 10.92 -7.14 6.66
N PRO A 226 10.02 -7.93 6.02
CA PRO A 226 8.68 -8.11 6.53
C PRO A 226 8.70 -8.65 7.96
N CYS A 227 7.83 -8.09 8.81
CA CYS A 227 7.73 -8.57 10.20
C CYS A 227 7.22 -10.02 10.26
N ILE A 228 7.32 -10.65 11.42
CA ILE A 228 6.89 -12.04 11.61
C ILE A 228 5.41 -12.29 11.22
N LYS A 229 4.52 -11.32 11.47
CA LYS A 229 3.11 -11.40 11.05
C LYS A 229 2.96 -11.31 9.53
N CYS A 230 3.78 -10.48 8.88
CA CYS A 230 3.83 -10.39 7.43
C CYS A 230 4.39 -11.66 6.79
N ASN A 231 5.43 -12.26 7.37
CA ASN A 231 5.96 -13.55 6.92
C ASN A 231 4.88 -14.64 6.97
N TYR A 232 4.09 -14.68 8.04
CA TYR A 232 2.97 -15.61 8.13
C TYR A 232 1.89 -15.34 7.06
N VAL A 233 1.58 -14.06 6.76
CA VAL A 233 0.68 -13.72 5.63
C VAL A 233 1.26 -14.20 4.30
N MET A 234 2.56 -14.00 4.05
CA MET A 234 3.23 -14.49 2.84
C MET A 234 3.10 -16.01 2.69
N GLU A 235 3.32 -16.75 3.79
CA GLU A 235 3.12 -18.19 3.82
C GLU A 235 1.68 -18.59 3.51
N MET A 236 0.70 -17.91 4.11
CA MET A 236 -0.72 -18.19 3.85
C MET A 236 -1.11 -17.88 2.40
N MET A 237 -0.59 -16.80 1.81
CA MET A 237 -0.82 -16.47 0.39
C MET A 237 -0.20 -17.51 -0.56
N ASN A 238 0.95 -18.08 -0.20
CA ASN A 238 1.58 -19.19 -0.90
C ASN A 238 0.73 -20.47 -0.82
N ARG A 239 0.26 -20.83 0.39
CA ARG A 239 -0.57 -22.02 0.62
C ARG A 239 -1.91 -21.96 -0.13
N HIS A 240 -2.52 -20.77 -0.20
CA HIS A 240 -3.75 -20.53 -0.98
C HIS A 240 -3.49 -20.35 -2.48
N GLN A 241 -2.25 -20.51 -2.94
CA GLN A 241 -1.84 -20.41 -4.34
C GLN A 241 -2.20 -19.09 -5.02
N VAL A 242 -2.36 -18.00 -4.26
CA VAL A 242 -2.67 -16.69 -4.84
C VAL A 242 -1.43 -15.84 -5.10
N ALA A 243 -0.33 -16.08 -4.38
CA ALA A 243 0.94 -15.39 -4.64
C ALA A 243 2.19 -16.13 -4.15
N THR A 244 3.31 -15.96 -4.85
CA THR A 244 4.68 -16.08 -4.32
C THR A 244 5.16 -14.68 -4.03
N ILE A 245 5.65 -14.41 -2.82
CA ILE A 245 6.18 -13.09 -2.47
C ILE A 245 7.66 -13.24 -2.16
N HIS A 246 8.49 -12.45 -2.85
CA HIS A 246 9.92 -12.31 -2.61
C HIS A 246 10.18 -10.95 -1.96
N SER A 247 10.83 -10.93 -0.79
CA SER A 247 11.19 -9.70 -0.08
C SER A 247 12.68 -9.38 -0.20
N TYR A 248 13.02 -8.09 -0.33
CA TYR A 248 14.39 -7.60 -0.49
C TYR A 248 14.64 -6.39 0.40
#